data_AF-A0A835P6P6-F1
#
_entry.id   AF-A0A835P6P6-F1
#
_cell.length_a   1.000
_cell.length_b   1.000
_cell.length_c   1.000
_cell.angle_alpha   90.00
_cell.angle_beta   90.00
_cell.angle_gamma   90.00
#
_symmetry.space_group_name_H-M   'P 1'
#
loop_
_entity.id
_entity.type
_entity.pdbx_description
1 polymer ?
#
loop_
_entity_poly.entity_id
_entity_poly.type
_entity_poly.pdbx_seq_one_letter_code
_entity_poly.pdbx_strand_id
1 'polypeptide(L)' 'MAFLVANETGAPPIWVKGKILEMGSSGISSLGSHNERRTQCLDDFASVYGHMPLVSTNVKAIDSRSTWLW' A
#
# COMPACT_ATOMS: atom_id res chain seq x y z
N MET A 1 5.60 -0.22 -8.48
CA MET A 1 4.34 0.22 -9.12
C MET A 1 3.72 1.45 -8.48
N ALA A 2 3.47 1.48 -7.17
CA ALA A 2 2.81 2.64 -6.53
C ALA A 2 3.48 3.99 -6.81
N PHE A 3 4.82 4.05 -6.79
CA PHE A 3 5.58 5.26 -7.15
C PHE A 3 5.29 5.75 -8.57
N LEU A 4 5.30 4.86 -9.57
CA LEU A 4 4.97 5.21 -10.96
C LEU A 4 3.57 5.82 -11.05
N VAL A 5 2.56 5.14 -10.52
CA VAL A 5 1.17 5.63 -10.60
C VAL A 5 1.02 6.98 -9.90
N ALA A 6 1.57 7.13 -8.70
CA ALA A 6 1.49 8.38 -7.95
C ALA A 6 2.26 9.52 -8.64
N ASN A 7 3.41 9.23 -9.26
CA ASN A 7 4.19 10.19 -10.03
C ASN A 7 3.44 10.67 -11.28
N GLU A 8 2.86 9.75 -12.06
CA GLU A 8 2.15 10.09 -13.30
C GLU A 8 0.82 10.80 -13.04
N THR A 9 0.15 10.53 -11.92
CA THR A 9 -1.23 11.02 -11.67
C THR A 9 -1.32 12.10 -10.60
N GLY A 10 -0.34 12.21 -9.70
CA GLY A 10 -0.45 13.02 -8.49
C GLY A 10 -1.57 12.57 -7.53
N ALA A 11 -2.21 11.42 -7.79
CA ALA A 11 -3.37 10.94 -7.04
C ALA A 11 -2.96 9.98 -5.92
N PRO A 12 -3.66 10.01 -4.76
CA PRO A 12 -3.44 9.03 -3.72
C PRO A 12 -4.08 7.67 -4.04
N PRO A 13 -3.64 6.58 -3.38
CA PRO A 13 -4.33 5.29 -3.47
C PRO A 13 -5.75 5.35 -2.88
N ILE A 14 -6.62 4.45 -3.32
CA ILE A 14 -7.94 4.22 -2.71
C ILE A 14 -7.92 2.87 -2.02
N TRP A 15 -8.15 2.83 -0.72
CA TRP A 15 -8.21 1.57 0.03
C TRP A 15 -9.59 0.93 -0.14
N VAL A 16 -9.65 -0.34 -0.54
CA VAL A 16 -10.92 -1.08 -0.61
C VAL A 16 -10.91 -2.19 0.44
N LYS A 17 -11.89 -2.22 1.34
CA LYS A 17 -11.99 -3.23 2.39
C LYS A 17 -12.37 -4.59 1.79
N GLY A 18 -11.41 -5.49 1.67
CA GLY A 18 -11.61 -6.90 1.33
C GLY A 18 -11.66 -7.82 2.56
N LYS A 19 -11.99 -9.08 2.33
CA LYS A 19 -11.71 -10.19 3.25
C LYS A 19 -10.45 -10.88 2.75
N ILE A 20 -9.41 -10.95 3.59
CA ILE A 20 -8.16 -11.63 3.27
C ILE A 20 -8.21 -13.02 3.89
N LEU A 21 -8.01 -14.04 3.06
CA LEU A 21 -7.85 -15.42 3.49
C LEU A 21 -6.53 -15.91 2.91
N GLU A 22 -5.51 -16.01 3.76
CA GLU A 22 -4.24 -16.61 3.39
C GLU A 22 -4.34 -18.12 3.57
N MET A 23 -4.03 -18.90 2.54
CA MET A 23 -4.02 -20.37 2.59
C MET A 23 -2.59 -20.88 2.50
N GLY A 24 -2.07 -21.54 3.56
CA GLY A 24 -0.72 -22.13 3.57
C GLY A 24 0.11 -21.82 4.81
N SER A 25 1.44 -21.98 4.69
CA SER A 25 2.45 -21.67 5.72
C SER A 25 2.66 -20.15 5.91
N SER A 26 3.62 -19.76 6.76
CA SER A 26 4.08 -18.38 6.90
C SER A 26 4.49 -17.77 5.55
N GLY A 27 3.91 -16.60 5.23
CA GLY A 27 4.18 -15.89 3.98
C GLY A 27 5.55 -15.18 3.95
N ILE A 28 5.95 -14.65 2.80
CA ILE A 28 7.20 -13.87 2.62
C ILE A 28 7.28 -12.69 3.61
N SER A 29 6.13 -12.14 4.01
CA SER A 29 6.02 -11.10 5.04
C SER A 29 6.50 -11.54 6.43
N SER A 30 6.63 -12.83 6.68
CA SER A 30 7.11 -13.39 7.95
C SER A 30 8.62 -13.65 7.94
N LEU A 31 9.32 -13.40 6.83
CA LEU A 31 10.78 -13.46 6.79
C LEU A 31 11.36 -12.27 7.57
N GLY A 32 12.32 -12.54 8.47
CA GLY A 32 12.80 -11.57 9.45
C GLY A 32 13.49 -10.32 8.92
N SER A 33 13.77 -10.22 7.62
CA SER A 33 14.39 -9.05 6.96
C SER A 33 13.46 -8.32 5.99
N HIS A 34 12.22 -8.78 5.83
CA HIS A 34 11.32 -8.31 4.77
C HIS A 34 10.85 -6.87 5.00
N ASN A 35 10.70 -6.45 6.25
CA ASN A 35 10.30 -5.08 6.58
C ASN A 35 11.43 -4.09 6.31
N GLU A 36 12.66 -4.44 6.66
CA GLU A 36 13.86 -3.64 6.42
C GLU A 36 14.08 -3.47 4.92
N ARG A 37 13.91 -4.55 4.16
CA ARG A 37 14.01 -4.49 2.70
C ARG A 37 12.93 -3.62 2.06
N ARG A 38 11.71 -3.60 2.63
CA ARG A 38 10.63 -2.70 2.19
C ARG A 38 10.98 -1.23 2.43
N THR A 39 11.54 -0.91 3.60
CA THR A 39 12.04 0.45 3.88
C THR A 39 13.09 0.85 2.87
N GLN A 40 14.06 -0.02 2.59
CA GLN A 40 15.11 0.26 1.61
C GLN A 40 14.53 0.51 0.21
N CYS A 41 13.53 -0.26 -0.23
CA CYS A 41 12.87 0.01 -1.51
C CYS A 41 12.22 1.39 -1.57
N LEU A 42 11.67 1.91 -0.46
CA LEU A 42 11.10 3.26 -0.42
C LEU A 42 12.17 4.33 -0.65
N ASP A 43 13.31 4.18 0.00
CA ASP A 43 14.45 5.11 -0.13
C ASP A 43 15.04 5.06 -1.53
N ASP A 44 15.27 3.86 -2.07
CA ASP A 44 15.80 3.64 -3.43
C ASP A 44 14.88 4.29 -4.48
N PHE A 45 13.55 4.08 -4.37
CA PHE A 45 12.61 4.67 -5.33
C PHE A 45 12.49 6.19 -5.15
N ALA A 46 12.49 6.72 -3.93
CA ALA A 46 12.50 8.16 -3.73
C ALA A 46 13.74 8.82 -4.34
N SER A 47 14.90 8.15 -4.26
CA SER A 47 16.12 8.59 -4.91
C SER A 47 16.01 8.58 -6.44
N VAL A 48 15.44 7.52 -7.04
CA VAL A 48 15.25 7.40 -8.50
C VAL A 48 14.36 8.52 -9.07
N TYR A 49 13.27 8.87 -8.37
CA TYR A 49 12.37 9.95 -8.81
C TYR A 49 12.86 11.35 -8.39
N GLY A 50 13.87 11.45 -7.52
CA GLY A 50 14.38 12.72 -6.98
C GLY A 50 13.46 13.39 -5.95
N HIS A 51 12.33 12.76 -5.62
CA HIS A 51 11.42 13.18 -4.55
C HIS A 51 10.58 11.98 -4.08
N MET A 52 9.79 12.16 -3.02
CA MET A 52 8.77 11.19 -2.60
C MET A 52 7.48 11.42 -3.40
N PRO A 53 7.06 10.53 -4.32
CA PRO A 53 5.86 10.73 -5.12
C PRO A 53 4.59 10.22 -4.42
N LEU A 54 4.73 9.40 -3.37
CA LEU A 54 3.58 8.81 -2.67
C LEU A 54 2.75 9.90 -1.97
N VAL A 55 1.44 9.92 -2.26
CA VAL A 55 0.48 10.85 -1.67
C VAL A 55 -0.32 10.13 -0.59
N SER A 56 -0.45 10.76 0.59
CA SER A 56 -1.21 10.21 1.71
C SER A 56 -2.73 10.31 1.49
N THR A 57 -3.47 9.41 2.12
CA THR A 57 -4.94 9.39 2.05
C THR A 57 -5.54 8.65 3.23
N ASN A 58 -6.75 9.07 3.59
CA ASN A 58 -7.58 8.40 4.60
C ASN A 58 -8.85 7.79 3.97
N VAL A 59 -8.93 7.74 2.63
CA VAL A 59 -10.12 7.24 1.92
C VAL A 59 -10.12 5.72 1.91
N LYS A 60 -11.18 5.14 2.48
CA LYS A 60 -11.43 3.70 2.46
C LYS A 60 -12.85 3.39 1.98
N ALA A 61 -12.97 2.76 0.83
CA ALA A 61 -14.22 2.21 0.33
C ALA A 61 -14.56 0.90 1.08
N ILE A 62 -15.82 0.77 1.48
CA ILE A 62 -16.35 -0.40 2.19
C ILE A 62 -17.63 -0.89 1.54
N ASP A 63 -17.95 -2.17 1.71
CA ASP A 63 -19.28 -2.69 1.39
C ASP A 63 -20.30 -2.15 2.40
N SER A 64 -21.28 -1.38 1.92
CA SER A 64 -22.31 -0.75 2.76
C SER A 64 -23.45 -1.71 3.14
N ARG A 65 -23.60 -2.87 2.49
CA ARG A 65 -24.73 -3.78 2.73
C ARG A 65 -24.82 -4.30 4.18
N SER A 66 -23.70 -4.34 4.88
CA SER A 66 -23.61 -4.81 6.27
C SER A 66 -22.95 -3.80 7.22
N THR A 67 -22.83 -2.54 6.81
CA THR A 67 -22.22 -1.48 7.63
C THR A 67 -23.29 -0.49 8.05
N TRP A 68 -23.43 -0.24 9.36
CA TRP A 68 -24.29 0.82 9.90
C TRP A 68 -23.57 2.17 9.72
N LEU A 69 -24.21 3.14 9.07
CA LEU A 69 -23.62 4.44 8.73
C LEU A 69 -23.87 5.51 9.80
N TRP A 70 -24.09 5.09 11.04
CA TRP A 70 -24.46 5.96 12.16
C TRP A 70 -23.70 5.54 13.43
#